data_AF-A0A7S1RQ87-F1
#
_entry.id   AF-A0A7S1RQ87-F1
#
_cell.length_a   1.000
_cell.length_b   1.000
_cell.length_c   1.000
_cell.angle_alpha   90.00
_cell.angle_beta   90.00
_cell.angle_gamma   90.00
#
_symmetry.space_group_name_H-M   'P 1'
#
loop_
_entity.id
_entity.type
_entity.pdbx_description
1 polymer ?
#
loop_
_entity_poly.entity_id
_entity_poly.type
_entity_poly.pdbx_seq_one_letter_code
_entity_poly.pdbx_strand_id
1 'polypeptide(L)'
;TARPRFLFAHALADPAGRWPPAASMMASQDDELLDAFVLRLNLGPEASEFLKSVPQEVRSKVVRSFDPRGTKDGNVFGRLQAFARSMLQPANERQGQGYHVAAHAPAVETASFNEPPAPVPAQTALAVVPGQDSSDYGWSIGLDENGVRLFGMLPPDLRETLISDFDPRGTKDGNVLGRLFGFARVVWAQRLGLDPVQKQEAATLLRSLSEEAQARVMGQFDVSGTKDGNILARLQRFAADVASRFAPGGGKGAIQAYTPPPAYSPPPVYSPPPAYSPAPARAAPAVAHAYSPSFAEFVSRMGLDAASANFLQSLPEEVSSVVLNSFNPSGTKDGNVWG
;
A
#
# COMPACT_ATOMS: atom_id res chain seq x y z
N THR A 1 12.91 15.68 -75.28
CA THR A 1 13.40 16.99 -74.79
C THR A 1 12.33 17.65 -73.93
N ALA A 2 12.38 17.43 -72.61
CA ALA A 2 11.74 18.27 -71.59
C ALA A 2 12.12 17.68 -70.21
N ARG A 3 12.95 18.38 -69.43
CA ARG A 3 13.27 18.04 -68.03
C ARG A 3 12.51 18.99 -67.11
N PRO A 4 11.94 18.51 -65.99
CA PRO A 4 11.27 19.38 -65.03
C PRO A 4 12.30 20.21 -64.24
N ARG A 5 12.07 21.53 -64.20
CA ARG A 5 12.81 22.50 -63.38
C ARG A 5 12.41 22.31 -61.91
N PHE A 6 13.33 21.82 -61.09
CA PHE A 6 13.23 21.93 -59.63
C PHE A 6 13.57 23.36 -59.23
N LEU A 7 12.58 24.08 -58.71
CA LEU A 7 12.78 25.34 -58.00
C LEU A 7 13.31 25.01 -56.60
N PHE A 8 14.62 25.15 -56.41
CA PHE A 8 15.22 25.20 -55.08
C PHE A 8 14.85 26.54 -54.44
N ALA A 9 14.02 26.49 -53.41
CA ALA A 9 13.78 27.63 -52.53
C ALA A 9 15.07 27.92 -51.75
N HIS A 10 15.75 29.01 -52.11
CA HIS A 10 16.85 29.57 -51.35
C HIS A 10 16.31 30.07 -50.01
N ALA A 11 16.65 29.36 -48.93
CA ALA A 11 16.53 29.91 -47.58
C ALA A 11 17.45 31.13 -47.49
N LEU A 12 16.84 32.32 -47.38
CA LEU A 12 17.53 33.59 -47.17
C LEU A 12 18.24 33.52 -45.81
N ALA A 13 19.56 33.33 -45.85
CA ALA A 13 20.42 33.48 -44.70
C ALA A 13 20.39 34.95 -44.25
N ASP A 14 20.20 35.16 -42.95
CA ASP A 14 20.30 36.46 -42.30
C ASP A 14 21.70 37.06 -42.57
N PRO A 15 21.81 38.26 -43.17
CA PRO A 15 23.09 38.86 -43.54
C PRO A 15 23.98 39.21 -42.34
N ALA A 16 23.49 39.08 -41.10
CA ALA A 16 24.28 39.30 -39.89
C ALA A 16 25.19 38.12 -39.50
N GLY A 17 25.18 36.98 -40.21
CA GLY A 17 26.09 35.87 -39.95
C GLY A 17 25.98 35.24 -38.55
N ARG A 18 24.91 35.56 -37.80
CA ARG A 18 24.60 34.91 -36.52
C ARG A 18 23.99 33.55 -36.81
N TRP A 19 24.85 32.53 -36.81
CA TRP A 19 24.41 31.15 -36.67
C TRP A 19 23.44 31.09 -35.47
N PRO A 20 22.28 30.41 -35.60
CA PRO A 20 21.42 30.20 -34.46
C PRO A 20 22.26 29.57 -33.33
N PRO A 21 22.09 30.00 -32.08
CA PRO A 21 22.85 29.46 -30.97
C PRO A 21 22.69 27.94 -30.97
N ALA A 22 23.79 27.18 -30.86
CA ALA A 22 23.80 25.72 -30.95
C ALA A 22 22.76 25.05 -30.01
N ALA A 23 22.38 25.72 -28.92
CA ALA A 23 21.31 25.32 -28.01
C ALA A 23 19.95 25.12 -28.71
N SER A 24 19.63 25.88 -29.77
CA SER A 24 18.33 25.81 -30.45
C SER A 24 18.17 24.56 -31.32
N MET A 25 19.26 23.99 -31.85
CA MET A 25 19.18 22.76 -32.66
C MET A 25 19.09 21.50 -31.79
N MET A 26 19.69 21.50 -30.59
CA MET A 26 19.62 20.35 -29.69
C MET A 26 18.23 20.19 -29.06
N ALA A 27 17.54 21.30 -28.76
CA ALA A 27 16.18 21.25 -28.23
C ALA A 27 15.19 20.51 -29.16
N SER A 28 15.36 20.64 -30.48
CA SER A 28 14.50 19.99 -31.47
C SER A 28 14.66 18.47 -31.51
N GLN A 29 15.87 17.95 -31.28
CA GLN A 29 16.13 16.51 -31.27
C GLN A 29 15.55 15.84 -30.02
N ASP A 30 15.63 16.52 -28.88
CA ASP A 30 15.04 16.02 -27.63
C ASP A 30 13.51 15.90 -27.73
N ASP A 31 12.85 16.86 -28.37
CA ASP A 31 11.40 16.82 -28.57
C ASP A 31 10.98 15.66 -29.49
N GLU A 32 11.74 15.39 -30.56
CA GLU A 32 11.49 14.25 -31.45
C GLU A 32 11.65 12.90 -30.73
N LEU A 33 12.66 12.77 -29.87
CA LEU A 33 12.86 11.57 -29.04
C LEU A 33 11.73 11.38 -28.03
N LEU A 34 11.23 12.46 -27.43
CA LEU A 34 10.09 12.41 -26.50
C LEU A 34 8.82 11.98 -27.21
N ASP A 35 8.54 12.53 -28.39
CA ASP A 35 7.35 12.17 -29.16
C ASP A 35 7.41 10.71 -29.64
N ALA A 36 8.58 10.22 -30.08
CA ALA A 36 8.78 8.81 -30.40
C ALA A 36 8.59 7.88 -29.18
N PHE A 37 9.04 8.31 -28.00
CA PHE A 37 8.86 7.57 -26.75
C PHE A 37 7.38 7.48 -26.33
N VAL A 38 6.65 8.60 -26.38
CA VAL A 38 5.21 8.70 -26.08
C VAL A 38 4.41 7.81 -27.04
N LEU A 39 4.74 7.86 -28.34
CA LEU A 39 4.09 7.04 -29.36
C LEU A 39 4.37 5.54 -29.17
N ARG A 40 5.61 5.16 -28.82
CA ARG A 40 5.98 3.76 -28.53
C ARG A 40 5.20 3.17 -27.35
N LEU A 41 4.84 4.00 -26.38
CA LEU A 41 4.04 3.59 -25.22
C LEU A 41 2.53 3.74 -25.43
N ASN A 42 2.11 4.18 -26.62
CA ASN A 42 0.72 4.47 -26.96
C ASN A 42 0.06 5.42 -25.95
N LEU A 43 0.79 6.46 -25.55
CA LEU A 43 0.33 7.50 -24.62
C LEU A 43 -0.24 8.70 -25.40
N GLY A 44 -1.18 9.43 -24.79
CA GLY A 44 -1.79 10.61 -25.39
C GLY A 44 -0.87 11.85 -25.38
N PRO A 45 -1.27 12.94 -26.07
CA PRO A 45 -0.50 14.19 -26.16
C PRO A 45 -0.20 14.79 -24.78
N GLU A 46 -1.07 14.56 -23.79
CA GLU A 46 -0.87 14.98 -22.40
C GLU A 46 0.42 14.43 -21.78
N ALA A 47 0.89 13.27 -22.24
CA ALA A 47 2.15 12.69 -21.77
C ALA A 47 3.38 13.42 -22.33
N SER A 48 3.31 13.87 -23.59
CA SER A 48 4.38 14.69 -24.19
C SER A 48 4.47 16.04 -23.48
N GLU A 49 3.33 16.70 -23.23
CA GLU A 49 3.28 17.97 -22.48
C GLU A 49 3.83 17.82 -21.06
N PHE A 50 3.41 16.77 -20.34
CA PHE A 50 3.92 16.47 -19.00
C PHE A 50 5.43 16.25 -19.02
N LEU A 51 5.95 15.40 -19.91
CA LEU A 51 7.39 15.16 -20.01
C LEU A 51 8.12 16.46 -20.33
N LYS A 52 7.63 17.29 -21.26
CA LYS A 52 8.23 18.59 -21.59
C LYS A 52 8.33 19.55 -20.40
N SER A 53 7.38 19.50 -19.46
CA SER A 53 7.39 20.32 -18.23
C SER A 53 8.42 19.88 -17.18
N VAL A 54 8.92 18.64 -17.27
CA VAL A 54 9.89 18.09 -16.31
C VAL A 54 11.32 18.52 -16.70
N PRO A 55 12.23 18.80 -15.74
CA PRO A 55 13.64 19.12 -16.01
C PRO A 55 14.31 18.10 -16.95
N GLN A 56 15.13 18.61 -17.88
CA GLN A 56 15.76 17.82 -18.95
C GLN A 56 16.49 16.57 -18.43
N GLU A 57 17.23 16.70 -17.33
CA GLU A 57 17.95 15.58 -16.70
C GLU A 57 17.04 14.44 -16.27
N VAL A 58 15.86 14.78 -15.75
CA VAL A 58 14.86 13.80 -15.34
C VAL A 58 14.18 13.20 -16.56
N ARG A 59 13.86 13.99 -17.59
CA ARG A 59 13.31 13.48 -18.86
C ARG A 59 14.21 12.40 -19.47
N SER A 60 15.52 12.67 -19.57
CA SER A 60 16.48 11.72 -20.12
C SER A 60 16.56 10.42 -19.32
N LYS A 61 16.49 10.50 -17.99
CA LYS A 61 16.42 9.31 -17.11
C LYS A 61 15.11 8.55 -17.29
N VAL A 62 13.98 9.26 -17.42
CA VAL A 62 12.67 8.65 -17.65
C VAL A 62 12.64 7.89 -18.97
N VAL A 63 13.06 8.51 -20.07
CA VAL A 63 13.10 7.87 -21.40
C VAL A 63 13.99 6.62 -21.41
N ARG A 64 15.11 6.66 -20.68
CA ARG A 64 16.09 5.56 -20.62
C ARG A 64 15.66 4.40 -19.71
N SER A 65 15.05 4.70 -18.56
CA SER A 65 14.89 3.73 -17.47
C SER A 65 13.44 3.37 -17.14
N PHE A 66 12.47 4.05 -17.75
CA PHE A 66 11.08 3.72 -17.51
C PHE A 66 10.68 2.40 -18.17
N ASP A 67 10.19 1.46 -17.37
CA ASP A 67 9.59 0.22 -17.85
C ASP A 67 8.05 0.28 -17.71
N PRO A 68 7.31 0.24 -18.83
CA PRO A 68 5.85 0.19 -18.80
C PRO A 68 5.31 -1.16 -18.30
N ARG A 69 6.14 -2.21 -18.21
CA ARG A 69 5.71 -3.54 -17.78
C ARG A 69 5.34 -3.55 -16.30
N GLY A 70 4.41 -4.44 -15.94
CA GLY A 70 3.94 -4.63 -14.57
C GLY A 70 2.86 -3.65 -14.11
N THR A 71 2.30 -2.82 -15.01
CA THR A 71 1.06 -2.12 -14.71
C THR A 71 -0.11 -3.08 -14.95
N LYS A 72 -0.73 -3.57 -13.87
CA LYS A 72 -1.84 -4.55 -13.94
C LYS A 72 -3.13 -3.96 -14.52
N ASP A 73 -3.26 -2.65 -14.41
CA ASP A 73 -4.44 -1.86 -14.74
C ASP A 73 -4.38 -1.22 -16.14
N GLY A 74 -3.29 -1.38 -16.87
CA GLY A 74 -3.03 -0.67 -18.13
C GLY A 74 -2.82 0.85 -17.99
N ASN A 75 -2.68 1.40 -16.77
CA ASN A 75 -2.43 2.83 -16.56
C ASN A 75 -0.94 3.18 -16.66
N VAL A 76 -0.39 3.08 -17.87
CA VAL A 76 1.03 3.37 -18.13
C VAL A 76 1.36 4.84 -17.84
N PHE A 77 0.44 5.77 -18.12
CA PHE A 77 0.65 7.20 -17.88
C PHE A 77 0.78 7.55 -16.39
N GLY A 78 -0.13 7.05 -15.55
CA GLY A 78 -0.06 7.29 -14.10
C GLY A 78 1.25 6.75 -13.49
N ARG A 79 1.71 5.60 -13.96
CA ARG A 79 3.00 5.02 -13.57
C ARG A 79 4.19 5.86 -14.04
N LEU A 80 4.15 6.38 -15.26
CA LEU A 80 5.15 7.30 -15.80
C LEU A 80 5.25 8.56 -14.95
N GLN A 81 4.11 9.16 -14.56
CA GLN A 81 4.07 10.34 -13.70
C GLN A 81 4.68 10.06 -12.32
N ALA A 82 4.32 8.94 -11.69
CA ALA A 82 4.87 8.54 -10.40
C ALA A 82 6.40 8.32 -10.48
N PHE A 83 6.87 7.67 -11.55
CA PHE A 83 8.30 7.46 -11.77
C PHE A 83 9.06 8.78 -11.95
N ALA A 84 8.56 9.68 -12.80
CA ALA A 84 9.15 11.00 -13.01
C ALA A 84 9.19 11.83 -11.71
N ARG A 85 8.09 11.84 -10.94
CA ARG A 85 8.03 12.50 -9.62
C ARG A 85 9.03 11.93 -8.64
N SER A 86 9.19 10.60 -8.62
CA SER A 86 10.20 10.00 -7.76
C SER A 86 11.59 10.56 -8.09
N MET A 87 11.93 10.73 -9.38
CA MET A 87 13.25 11.20 -9.82
C MET A 87 13.52 12.67 -9.49
N LEU A 88 12.45 13.45 -9.24
CA LEU A 88 12.56 14.83 -8.77
C LEU A 88 12.88 14.90 -7.27
N GLN A 89 12.63 13.83 -6.52
CA GLN A 89 13.02 13.78 -5.12
C GLN A 89 14.54 13.58 -5.01
N PRO A 90 15.28 14.49 -4.35
CA PRO A 90 16.72 14.37 -4.19
C PRO A 90 17.07 13.06 -3.47
N ALA A 91 18.15 12.41 -3.92
CA ALA A 91 18.58 11.11 -3.38
C ALA A 91 18.83 11.15 -1.85
N ASN A 92 19.14 12.32 -1.28
CA ASN A 92 19.30 12.50 0.16
C ASN A 92 17.99 12.33 0.96
N GLU A 93 16.82 12.58 0.37
CA GLU A 93 15.54 12.37 1.06
C GLU A 93 15.11 10.90 1.00
N ARG A 94 15.52 10.17 -0.04
CA ARG A 94 15.14 8.76 -0.25
C ARG A 94 15.80 7.78 0.75
N GLN A 95 16.93 8.14 1.36
CA GLN A 95 17.58 7.30 2.38
C GLN A 95 17.08 7.55 3.81
N GLY A 96 16.35 8.64 4.05
CA GLY A 96 15.84 9.00 5.39
C GLY A 96 14.35 8.77 5.61
N GLN A 97 13.56 8.53 4.55
CA GLN A 97 12.11 8.44 4.63
C GLN A 97 11.60 7.00 4.76
N GLY A 98 12.25 6.23 5.65
CA GLY A 98 11.52 5.28 6.48
C GLY A 98 10.73 6.08 7.51
N TYR A 99 9.41 5.92 7.53
CA TYR A 99 8.44 6.56 8.42
C TYR A 99 8.98 6.99 9.81
N HIS A 100 9.48 8.22 9.91
CA HIS A 100 9.56 8.97 11.15
C HIS A 100 8.56 10.12 11.05
N VAL A 101 7.41 9.97 11.71
CA VAL A 101 6.59 11.14 12.08
C VAL A 101 7.22 11.71 13.34
N ALA A 102 7.62 12.98 13.24
CA ALA A 102 8.35 13.72 14.24
C ALA A 102 7.61 13.81 15.58
N ALA A 103 8.31 13.44 16.65
CA ALA A 103 8.13 14.00 17.98
C ALA A 103 9.44 14.72 18.32
N HIS A 104 9.46 16.05 18.20
CA HIS A 104 10.15 16.94 19.15
C HIS A 104 9.87 18.40 18.82
N ALA A 105 9.27 19.08 19.79
CA ALA A 105 9.23 20.53 19.89
C ALA A 105 10.61 21.09 20.27
N PRO A 106 10.96 22.31 19.81
CA PRO A 106 11.87 23.17 20.54
C PRO A 106 11.10 24.34 21.16
N ALA A 107 11.29 24.50 22.47
CA ALA A 107 11.17 25.79 23.12
C ALA A 107 12.35 26.66 22.67
N VAL A 108 12.12 27.96 22.40
CA VAL A 108 13.00 29.10 22.75
C VAL A 108 12.40 30.41 22.22
N GLU A 109 12.26 31.34 23.18
CA GLU A 109 12.33 32.81 23.14
C GLU A 109 11.58 33.66 22.10
N THR A 110 10.73 34.49 22.68
CA THR A 110 10.38 35.86 22.31
C THR A 110 11.43 36.63 21.50
N ALA A 111 11.13 36.92 20.23
CA ALA A 111 11.58 38.13 19.56
C ALA A 111 10.52 38.60 18.56
N SER A 112 10.13 39.87 18.72
CA SER A 112 9.17 40.61 17.94
C SER A 112 9.72 40.89 16.53
N PHE A 113 8.98 40.56 15.46
CA PHE A 113 9.14 41.20 14.15
C PHE A 113 7.83 41.14 13.35
N ASN A 114 7.31 42.33 13.04
CA ASN A 114 6.17 42.62 12.16
C ASN A 114 6.62 42.48 10.70
N GLU A 115 6.01 41.60 9.90
CA GLU A 115 5.69 41.88 8.47
C GLU A 115 4.69 40.85 7.90
N PRO A 116 3.56 41.26 7.30
CA PRO A 116 2.60 40.34 6.69
C PRO A 116 3.00 39.98 5.24
N PRO A 117 3.09 38.69 4.86
CA PRO A 117 3.24 38.30 3.46
C PRO A 117 1.89 38.33 2.73
N ALA A 118 1.93 38.77 1.47
CA ALA A 118 0.78 38.91 0.58
C ALA A 118 0.05 37.58 0.30
N PRO A 119 -1.27 37.61 0.06
CA PRO A 119 -2.07 36.41 -0.17
C PRO A 119 -1.77 35.77 -1.52
N VAL A 120 -1.35 34.51 -1.48
CA VAL A 120 -1.27 33.62 -2.65
C VAL A 120 -2.70 33.16 -3.00
N PRO A 121 -3.17 33.20 -4.26
CA PRO A 121 -4.51 32.77 -4.61
C PRO A 121 -4.70 31.28 -4.33
N ALA A 122 -5.60 30.98 -3.41
CA ALA A 122 -6.06 29.65 -3.08
C ALA A 122 -6.60 28.95 -4.33
N GLN A 123 -6.04 27.78 -4.64
CA GLN A 123 -6.74 26.82 -5.49
C GLN A 123 -7.99 26.38 -4.73
N THR A 124 -9.14 26.56 -5.36
CA THR A 124 -10.46 26.17 -4.85
C THR A 124 -10.54 24.66 -4.67
N ALA A 125 -9.99 24.16 -3.55
CA ALA A 125 -10.49 22.93 -2.96
C ALA A 125 -11.92 23.23 -2.51
N LEU A 126 -12.89 22.46 -3.02
CA LEU A 126 -14.26 22.50 -2.53
C LEU A 126 -14.21 22.25 -1.02
N ALA A 127 -14.45 23.30 -0.24
CA ALA A 127 -14.55 23.21 1.20
C ALA A 127 -15.67 22.21 1.53
N VAL A 128 -15.29 21.11 2.16
CA VAL A 128 -16.21 20.11 2.71
C VAL A 128 -17.11 20.84 3.71
N VAL A 129 -18.40 20.95 3.38
CA VAL A 129 -19.40 21.58 4.23
C VAL A 129 -19.60 20.67 5.46
N PRO A 130 -19.31 21.14 6.69
CA PRO A 130 -19.57 20.36 7.88
C PRO A 130 -21.08 20.11 7.99
N GLY A 131 -21.48 18.85 7.92
CA GLY A 131 -22.89 18.44 7.92
C GLY A 131 -23.40 17.86 6.60
N GLN A 132 -22.53 17.62 5.62
CA GLN A 132 -22.93 16.84 4.45
C GLN A 132 -23.34 15.43 4.91
N ASP A 133 -24.60 15.07 4.65
CA ASP A 133 -25.14 13.77 5.04
C ASP A 133 -24.30 12.68 4.37
N SER A 134 -23.82 11.70 5.14
CA SER A 134 -23.05 10.58 4.60
C SER A 134 -23.80 9.86 3.47
N SER A 135 -25.13 9.96 3.50
CA SER A 135 -26.03 9.46 2.46
C SER A 135 -25.82 10.20 1.14
N ASP A 136 -25.78 11.54 1.16
CA ASP A 136 -25.59 12.37 -0.04
C ASP A 136 -24.25 12.09 -0.71
N TYR A 137 -23.19 11.91 0.08
CA TYR A 137 -21.89 11.54 -0.45
C TYR A 137 -21.93 10.18 -1.14
N GLY A 138 -22.52 9.16 -0.51
CA GLY A 138 -22.64 7.83 -1.09
C GLY A 138 -23.37 7.84 -2.44
N TRP A 139 -24.47 8.58 -2.55
CA TRP A 139 -25.17 8.78 -3.83
C TRP A 139 -24.31 9.53 -4.85
N SER A 140 -23.58 10.57 -4.43
CA SER A 140 -22.75 11.38 -5.32
C SER A 140 -21.60 10.62 -5.99
N ILE A 141 -21.07 9.59 -5.32
CA ILE A 141 -20.02 8.73 -5.87
C ILE A 141 -20.56 7.50 -6.61
N GLY A 142 -21.89 7.37 -6.75
CA GLY A 142 -22.54 6.29 -7.48
C GLY A 142 -22.68 4.98 -6.70
N LEU A 143 -22.76 5.03 -5.36
CA LEU A 143 -23.20 3.86 -4.60
C LEU A 143 -24.71 3.63 -4.80
N ASP A 144 -25.10 2.36 -4.79
CA ASP A 144 -26.51 1.97 -4.71
C ASP A 144 -27.04 2.10 -3.27
N GLU A 145 -28.34 1.87 -3.08
CA GLU A 145 -28.99 1.98 -1.77
C GLU A 145 -28.32 1.08 -0.71
N ASN A 146 -27.93 -0.13 -1.10
CA ASN A 146 -27.22 -1.04 -0.22
C ASN A 146 -25.82 -0.53 0.13
N GLY A 147 -25.08 0.00 -0.84
CA GLY A 147 -23.78 0.62 -0.63
C GLY A 147 -23.84 1.84 0.29
N VAL A 148 -24.84 2.71 0.12
CA VAL A 148 -25.09 3.86 1.01
C VAL A 148 -25.38 3.38 2.44
N ARG A 149 -26.24 2.37 2.59
CA ARG A 149 -26.56 1.76 3.88
C ARG A 149 -25.30 1.20 4.56
N LEU A 150 -24.49 0.44 3.83
CA LEU A 150 -23.24 -0.13 4.32
C LEU A 150 -22.21 0.95 4.70
N PHE A 151 -22.10 2.01 3.89
CA PHE A 151 -21.25 3.16 4.18
C PHE A 151 -21.69 3.85 5.48
N GLY A 152 -23.00 4.02 5.69
CA GLY A 152 -23.58 4.57 6.93
C GLY A 152 -23.31 3.74 8.18
N MET A 153 -22.96 2.45 8.05
CA MET A 153 -22.60 1.57 9.17
C MET A 153 -21.14 1.73 9.62
N LEU A 154 -20.30 2.43 8.86
CA LEU A 154 -18.90 2.65 9.21
C LEU A 154 -18.77 3.67 10.37
N PRO A 155 -17.71 3.58 11.19
CA PRO A 155 -17.41 4.57 12.22
C PRO A 155 -17.44 6.01 11.69
N PRO A 156 -17.98 7.00 12.43
CA PRO A 156 -18.08 8.39 11.97
C PRO A 156 -16.75 8.98 11.51
N ASP A 157 -15.71 8.80 12.31
CA ASP A 157 -14.35 9.21 12.02
C ASP A 157 -13.83 8.55 10.74
N LEU A 158 -14.17 7.28 10.47
CA LEU A 158 -13.75 6.59 9.26
C LEU A 158 -14.46 7.17 8.04
N ARG A 159 -15.77 7.45 8.14
CA ARG A 159 -16.55 8.09 7.08
C ARG A 159 -15.99 9.46 6.72
N GLU A 160 -15.61 10.28 7.70
CA GLU A 160 -15.00 11.59 7.46
C GLU A 160 -13.72 11.49 6.61
N THR A 161 -12.82 10.56 6.94
CA THR A 161 -11.62 10.32 6.13
C THR A 161 -11.96 9.77 4.75
N LEU A 162 -12.98 8.92 4.62
CA LEU A 162 -13.42 8.44 3.30
C LEU A 162 -14.04 9.56 2.45
N ILE A 163 -14.76 10.50 3.05
CA ILE A 163 -15.32 11.66 2.33
C ILE A 163 -14.19 12.60 1.86
N SER A 164 -13.17 12.80 2.71
CA SER A 164 -12.04 13.69 2.42
C SER A 164 -11.08 13.10 1.37
N ASP A 165 -10.72 11.82 1.52
CA ASP A 165 -9.51 11.28 0.88
C ASP A 165 -9.80 10.24 -0.20
N PHE A 166 -11.01 9.68 -0.26
CA PHE A 166 -11.36 8.69 -1.27
C PHE A 166 -11.66 9.36 -2.61
N ASP A 167 -10.87 9.03 -3.64
CA ASP A 167 -11.19 9.40 -5.02
C ASP A 167 -11.98 8.26 -5.70
N PRO A 168 -13.28 8.46 -6.01
CA PRO A 168 -14.05 7.49 -6.77
C PRO A 168 -13.63 7.44 -8.25
N ARG A 169 -12.80 8.37 -8.73
CA ARG A 169 -12.37 8.39 -10.13
C ARG A 169 -11.37 7.24 -10.42
N GLY A 170 -11.39 6.79 -11.67
CA GLY A 170 -10.49 5.75 -12.16
C GLY A 170 -10.93 4.31 -11.87
N THR A 171 -12.16 4.07 -11.38
CA THR A 171 -12.70 2.70 -11.42
C THR A 171 -13.00 2.38 -12.89
N LYS A 172 -12.32 1.38 -13.45
CA LYS A 172 -12.51 0.99 -14.85
C LYS A 172 -13.71 0.06 -15.02
N ASP A 173 -14.05 -0.63 -13.96
CA ASP A 173 -15.08 -1.67 -13.88
C ASP A 173 -16.42 -1.15 -13.31
N GLY A 174 -16.49 0.13 -12.92
CA GLY A 174 -17.66 0.69 -12.26
C GLY A 174 -17.85 0.21 -10.82
N ASN A 175 -16.91 -0.57 -10.27
CA ASN A 175 -17.02 -1.13 -8.92
C ASN A 175 -16.52 -0.14 -7.86
N VAL A 176 -17.23 0.98 -7.72
CA VAL A 176 -16.90 2.03 -6.73
C VAL A 176 -16.99 1.48 -5.30
N LEU A 177 -18.00 0.67 -5.00
CA LEU A 177 -18.21 0.06 -3.68
C LEU A 177 -17.00 -0.80 -3.25
N GLY A 178 -16.54 -1.69 -4.13
CA GLY A 178 -15.39 -2.56 -3.85
C GLY A 178 -14.11 -1.77 -3.58
N ARG A 179 -13.88 -0.67 -4.32
CA ARG A 179 -12.74 0.23 -4.09
C ARG A 179 -12.86 1.01 -2.80
N LEU A 180 -14.05 1.54 -2.50
CA LEU A 180 -14.33 2.27 -1.27
C LEU A 180 -14.05 1.38 -0.05
N PHE A 181 -14.58 0.15 -0.02
CA PHE A 181 -14.32 -0.80 1.06
C PHE A 181 -12.87 -1.31 1.08
N GLY A 182 -12.21 -1.39 -0.08
CA GLY A 182 -10.77 -1.58 -0.15
C GLY A 182 -10.00 -0.51 0.62
N PHE A 183 -10.29 0.75 0.35
CA PHE A 183 -9.66 1.90 1.01
C PHE A 183 -10.02 1.98 2.50
N ALA A 184 -11.31 1.79 2.84
CA ALA A 184 -11.80 1.77 4.22
C ALA A 184 -11.04 0.75 5.09
N ARG A 185 -10.77 -0.45 4.57
CA ARG A 185 -9.99 -1.48 5.28
C ARG A 185 -8.57 -1.02 5.60
N VAL A 186 -7.91 -0.35 4.66
CA VAL A 186 -6.53 0.15 4.85
C VAL A 186 -6.50 1.25 5.91
N VAL A 187 -7.39 2.25 5.80
CA VAL A 187 -7.48 3.35 6.76
C VAL A 187 -7.84 2.83 8.15
N TRP A 188 -8.82 1.92 8.24
CA TRP A 188 -9.25 1.34 9.50
C TRP A 188 -8.14 0.52 10.16
N ALA A 189 -7.47 -0.38 9.43
CA ALA A 189 -6.35 -1.15 9.95
C ALA A 189 -5.17 -0.27 10.40
N GLN A 190 -4.95 0.86 9.72
CA GLN A 190 -3.96 1.86 10.14
C GLN A 190 -4.32 2.52 11.48
N ARG A 191 -5.60 2.82 11.70
CA ARG A 191 -6.07 3.43 12.96
C ARG A 191 -6.03 2.49 14.15
N LEU A 192 -6.12 1.19 13.93
CA LEU A 192 -5.92 0.20 14.98
C LEU A 192 -4.47 0.17 15.51
N GLY A 193 -3.53 0.87 14.89
CA GLY A 193 -2.12 0.85 15.29
C GLY A 193 -1.42 -0.48 15.05
N LEU A 194 -1.98 -1.31 14.15
CA LEU A 194 -1.36 -2.58 13.74
C LEU A 194 -0.04 -2.32 13.00
N ASP A 195 0.92 -3.23 13.11
CA ASP A 195 2.13 -3.18 12.30
C ASP A 195 1.84 -3.50 10.81
N PRO A 196 2.74 -3.21 9.86
CA PRO A 196 2.48 -3.44 8.44
C PRO A 196 2.09 -4.87 8.06
N VAL A 197 2.64 -5.88 8.74
CA VAL A 197 2.33 -7.30 8.51
C VAL A 197 0.92 -7.60 9.01
N GLN A 198 0.62 -7.17 10.24
CA GLN A 198 -0.71 -7.32 10.84
C GLN A 198 -1.80 -6.56 10.08
N LYS A 199 -1.50 -5.38 9.51
CA LYS A 199 -2.45 -4.64 8.64
C LYS A 199 -2.83 -5.48 7.42
N GLN A 200 -1.87 -6.15 6.80
CA GLN A 200 -2.12 -7.00 5.64
C GLN A 200 -2.96 -8.24 6.01
N GLU A 201 -2.68 -8.84 7.16
CA GLU A 201 -3.47 -9.95 7.70
C GLU A 201 -4.89 -9.52 8.06
N ALA A 202 -5.07 -8.40 8.76
CA ALA A 202 -6.37 -7.82 9.07
C ALA A 202 -7.16 -7.47 7.81
N ALA A 203 -6.51 -6.85 6.82
CA ALA A 203 -7.14 -6.55 5.53
C ALA A 203 -7.60 -7.83 4.84
N THR A 204 -6.78 -8.89 4.85
CA THR A 204 -7.10 -10.20 4.25
C THR A 204 -8.25 -10.90 4.98
N LEU A 205 -8.24 -10.91 6.31
CA LEU A 205 -9.34 -11.38 7.14
C LEU A 205 -10.63 -10.68 6.77
N LEU A 206 -10.64 -9.34 6.73
CA LEU A 206 -11.84 -8.58 6.39
C LEU A 206 -12.36 -8.91 4.98
N ARG A 207 -11.52 -9.12 3.96
CA ARG A 207 -12.04 -9.48 2.61
C ARG A 207 -12.68 -10.86 2.55
N SER A 208 -12.41 -11.73 3.51
CA SER A 208 -13.06 -13.05 3.58
C SER A 208 -14.47 -12.99 4.18
N LEU A 209 -14.86 -11.86 4.79
CA LEU A 209 -16.18 -11.64 5.38
C LEU A 209 -17.15 -11.05 4.34
N SER A 210 -18.46 -11.27 4.53
CA SER A 210 -19.49 -10.54 3.78
C SER A 210 -19.42 -9.04 4.07
N GLU A 211 -19.92 -8.20 3.17
CA GLU A 211 -19.85 -6.74 3.27
C GLU A 211 -20.54 -6.22 4.55
N GLU A 212 -21.69 -6.80 4.91
CA GLU A 212 -22.38 -6.48 6.16
C GLU A 212 -21.55 -6.85 7.40
N ALA A 213 -20.90 -8.02 7.37
CA ALA A 213 -20.02 -8.46 8.46
C ALA A 213 -18.76 -7.56 8.55
N GLN A 214 -18.19 -7.14 7.42
CA GLN A 214 -17.07 -6.19 7.39
C GLN A 214 -17.44 -4.87 8.05
N ALA A 215 -18.59 -4.28 7.67
CA ALA A 215 -19.06 -3.02 8.23
C ALA A 215 -19.31 -3.14 9.74
N ARG A 216 -19.90 -4.26 10.20
CA ARG A 216 -20.09 -4.55 11.63
C ARG A 216 -18.77 -4.68 12.38
N VAL A 217 -17.80 -5.41 11.83
CA VAL A 217 -16.48 -5.55 12.44
C VAL A 217 -15.82 -4.18 12.59
N MET A 218 -15.79 -3.37 11.53
CA MET A 218 -15.17 -2.05 11.59
C MET A 218 -15.91 -1.08 12.53
N GLY A 219 -17.24 -1.19 12.61
CA GLY A 219 -18.09 -0.33 13.42
C GLY A 219 -18.13 -0.66 14.92
N GLN A 220 -17.91 -1.93 15.28
CA GLN A 220 -18.14 -2.42 16.66
C GLN A 220 -16.89 -2.96 17.34
N PHE A 221 -15.81 -3.21 16.59
CA PHE A 221 -14.57 -3.70 17.20
C PHE A 221 -13.91 -2.60 18.03
N ASP A 222 -13.81 -2.86 19.33
CA ASP A 222 -13.17 -1.95 20.27
C ASP A 222 -11.77 -2.46 20.66
N VAL A 223 -10.78 -1.61 20.41
CA VAL A 223 -9.35 -1.84 20.71
C VAL A 223 -9.07 -1.60 22.19
N SER A 224 -9.81 -0.72 22.86
CA SER A 224 -9.47 -0.25 24.21
C SER A 224 -9.45 -1.38 25.25
N GLY A 225 -10.17 -2.47 24.99
CA GLY A 225 -10.19 -3.63 25.89
C GLY A 225 -8.96 -4.54 25.80
N THR A 226 -8.01 -4.35 24.87
CA THR A 226 -6.84 -5.25 24.75
C THR A 226 -5.78 -4.86 25.78
N LYS A 227 -5.57 -5.72 26.78
CA LYS A 227 -4.50 -5.53 27.78
C LYS A 227 -3.17 -6.12 27.35
N ASP A 228 -3.20 -7.07 26.43
CA ASP A 228 -2.10 -7.93 25.98
C ASP A 228 -1.39 -7.40 24.73
N GLY A 229 -1.87 -6.30 24.13
CA GLY A 229 -1.33 -5.75 22.88
C GLY A 229 -1.58 -6.61 21.64
N ASN A 230 -2.26 -7.76 21.78
CA ASN A 230 -2.53 -8.68 20.67
C ASN A 230 -3.85 -8.34 19.97
N ILE A 231 -3.89 -7.17 19.35
CA ILE A 231 -5.08 -6.61 18.69
C ILE A 231 -5.56 -7.55 17.57
N LEU A 232 -4.65 -8.11 16.78
CA LEU A 232 -4.99 -8.96 15.65
C LEU A 232 -5.68 -10.27 16.07
N ALA A 233 -5.19 -10.97 17.10
CA ALA A 233 -5.83 -12.20 17.55
C ALA A 233 -7.25 -11.94 18.08
N ARG A 234 -7.45 -10.81 18.77
CA ARG A 234 -8.78 -10.39 19.22
C ARG A 234 -9.69 -10.04 18.05
N LEU A 235 -9.15 -9.33 17.05
CA LEU A 235 -9.87 -9.02 15.81
C LEU A 235 -10.30 -10.30 15.09
N GLN A 236 -9.43 -11.29 14.95
CA GLN A 236 -9.75 -12.58 14.35
C GLN A 236 -10.92 -13.28 15.07
N ARG A 237 -10.89 -13.33 16.41
CA ARG A 237 -11.98 -13.91 17.20
C ARG A 237 -13.29 -13.15 17.04
N PHE A 238 -13.23 -11.82 17.09
CA PHE A 238 -14.40 -10.98 16.92
C PHE A 238 -15.00 -11.11 15.52
N ALA A 239 -14.17 -11.09 14.49
CA ALA A 239 -14.57 -11.31 13.11
C ALA A 239 -15.21 -12.68 12.90
N ALA A 240 -14.68 -13.74 13.52
CA ALA A 240 -15.28 -15.07 13.48
C ALA A 240 -16.65 -15.12 14.16
N ASP A 241 -16.81 -14.46 15.32
CA ASP A 241 -18.12 -14.34 16.00
C ASP A 241 -19.13 -13.61 15.10
N VAL A 242 -18.75 -12.47 14.53
CA VAL A 242 -19.60 -11.72 13.59
C VAL A 242 -19.95 -12.59 12.38
N ALA A 243 -18.98 -13.22 11.73
CA ALA A 243 -19.21 -14.08 10.57
C ALA A 243 -20.22 -15.19 10.87
N SER A 244 -20.14 -15.82 12.05
CA SER A 244 -21.04 -16.90 12.45
C SER A 244 -22.51 -16.44 12.57
N ARG A 245 -22.74 -15.18 12.98
CA ARG A 245 -24.08 -14.58 13.08
C ARG A 245 -24.71 -14.26 11.73
N PHE A 246 -23.88 -14.01 10.72
CA PHE A 246 -24.30 -13.66 9.36
C PHE A 246 -24.34 -14.85 8.40
N ALA A 247 -23.94 -16.05 8.84
CA ALA A 247 -23.99 -17.24 8.00
C ALA A 247 -25.45 -17.56 7.61
N PRO A 248 -25.78 -17.72 6.30
CA PRO A 248 -27.11 -18.04 5.84
C PRO A 248 -27.50 -19.45 6.32
N GLY A 249 -28.23 -19.51 7.44
CA GLY A 249 -28.60 -20.76 8.13
C GLY A 249 -28.28 -20.80 9.63
N GLY A 250 -27.51 -19.83 10.15
CA GLY A 250 -27.15 -19.75 11.58
C GLY A 250 -28.25 -19.25 12.53
N GLY A 251 -29.41 -18.85 12.00
CA GLY A 251 -30.52 -18.23 12.75
C GLY A 251 -31.43 -19.17 13.54
N LYS A 252 -30.93 -20.33 14.02
CA LYS A 252 -31.66 -21.20 14.97
C LYS A 252 -30.80 -21.53 16.18
N GLY A 253 -30.18 -20.52 16.77
CA GLY A 253 -29.44 -20.63 18.03
C GLY A 253 -29.94 -19.60 19.02
N ALA A 254 -30.94 -20.01 19.80
CA ALA A 254 -31.33 -19.51 21.13
C ALA A 254 -30.94 -18.06 21.49
N ILE A 255 -31.96 -17.22 21.68
CA ILE A 255 -32.00 -16.44 22.93
C ILE A 255 -31.91 -17.51 24.02
N GLN A 256 -30.70 -17.75 24.51
CA GLN A 256 -30.50 -18.51 25.73
C GLN A 256 -31.17 -17.64 26.79
N ALA A 257 -32.44 -17.96 27.07
CA ALA A 257 -33.13 -17.46 28.25
C ALA A 257 -32.13 -17.60 29.38
N TYR A 258 -31.87 -16.49 30.07
CA TYR A 258 -30.96 -16.42 31.19
C TYR A 258 -31.46 -17.41 32.24
N THR A 259 -31.01 -18.66 32.17
CA THR A 259 -31.18 -19.62 33.25
C THR A 259 -30.26 -19.11 34.35
N PRO A 260 -30.79 -18.67 35.50
CA PRO A 260 -29.95 -18.27 36.62
C PRO A 260 -28.99 -19.44 36.93
N PRO A 261 -27.73 -19.14 37.29
CA PRO A 261 -26.74 -20.17 37.54
C PRO A 261 -27.29 -21.15 38.59
N PRO A 262 -27.10 -22.47 38.40
CA PRO A 262 -27.46 -23.44 39.43
C PRO A 262 -26.74 -23.04 40.74
N ALA A 263 -27.48 -23.13 41.83
CA ALA A 263 -27.00 -22.84 43.17
C ALA A 263 -25.61 -23.47 43.39
N TYR A 264 -24.71 -22.66 43.94
CA TYR A 264 -23.35 -23.00 44.33
C TYR A 264 -23.28 -24.42 44.91
N SER A 265 -22.75 -25.36 44.14
CA SER A 265 -22.32 -26.65 44.70
C SER A 265 -20.98 -26.41 45.38
N PRO A 266 -20.81 -26.76 46.67
CA PRO A 266 -19.55 -26.55 47.36
C PRO A 266 -18.42 -27.32 46.66
N PRO A 267 -17.21 -26.73 46.57
CA PRO A 267 -16.08 -27.39 45.93
C PRO A 267 -15.72 -28.70 46.65
N PRO A 268 -15.28 -29.73 45.92
CA PRO A 268 -14.77 -30.95 46.52
C PRO A 268 -13.56 -30.62 47.40
N VAL A 269 -13.56 -31.18 48.60
CA VAL A 269 -12.47 -31.10 49.57
C VAL A 269 -11.19 -31.63 48.92
N TYR A 270 -10.23 -30.73 48.66
CA TYR A 270 -8.92 -31.07 48.14
C TYR A 270 -8.17 -31.92 49.17
N SER A 271 -7.90 -33.18 48.86
CA SER A 271 -6.89 -33.96 49.58
C SER A 271 -5.50 -33.44 49.20
N PRO A 272 -4.59 -33.21 50.15
CA PRO A 272 -3.24 -32.73 49.87
C PRO A 272 -2.46 -33.80 49.08
N PRO A 273 -1.67 -33.40 48.06
CA PRO A 273 -0.81 -34.33 47.33
C PRO A 273 0.34 -34.83 48.22
N PRO A 274 0.82 -36.07 48.01
CA PRO A 274 1.98 -36.60 48.74
C PRO A 274 3.24 -35.79 48.44
N ALA A 275 4.07 -35.63 49.46
CA ALA A 275 5.33 -34.90 49.41
C ALA A 275 6.26 -35.43 48.31
N TYR A 276 6.64 -34.55 47.38
CA TYR A 276 7.63 -34.83 46.34
C TYR A 276 9.03 -34.87 46.94
N SER A 277 9.74 -35.97 46.72
CA SER A 277 11.18 -36.09 46.96
C SER A 277 11.96 -35.18 45.98
N PRO A 278 13.05 -34.52 46.43
CA PRO A 278 13.87 -33.68 45.56
C PRO A 278 14.66 -34.53 44.56
N ALA A 279 14.45 -34.27 43.27
CA ALA A 279 15.23 -34.84 42.17
C ALA A 279 16.63 -34.17 42.08
N PRO A 280 17.69 -34.91 41.73
CA PRO A 280 19.04 -34.36 41.60
C PRO A 280 19.15 -33.37 40.44
N ALA A 281 19.91 -32.30 40.68
CA ALA A 281 20.18 -31.22 39.75
C ALA A 281 20.70 -31.72 38.39
N ARG A 282 19.90 -31.53 37.34
CA ARG A 282 20.35 -31.68 35.95
C ARG A 282 21.15 -30.44 35.54
N ALA A 283 22.38 -30.69 35.11
CA ALA A 283 23.26 -29.71 34.49
C ALA A 283 22.59 -29.05 33.28
N ALA A 284 22.81 -27.75 33.13
CA ALA A 284 22.34 -26.95 32.01
C ALA A 284 22.86 -27.53 30.67
N PRO A 285 22.01 -27.67 29.64
CA PRO A 285 22.49 -28.05 28.31
C PRO A 285 23.29 -26.90 27.71
N ALA A 286 24.46 -27.24 27.18
CA ALA A 286 25.28 -26.36 26.37
C ALA A 286 24.46 -25.77 25.21
N VAL A 287 24.65 -24.47 24.95
CA VAL A 287 24.06 -23.74 23.85
C VAL A 287 24.47 -24.43 22.55
N ALA A 288 23.56 -25.21 21.97
CA ALA A 288 23.75 -25.85 20.69
C ALA A 288 23.91 -24.73 19.64
N HIS A 289 25.07 -24.68 18.99
CA HIS A 289 25.24 -23.90 17.77
C HIS A 289 24.14 -24.33 16.81
N ALA A 290 23.23 -23.41 16.49
CA ALA A 290 22.17 -23.64 15.52
C ALA A 290 22.83 -24.12 14.21
N TYR A 291 22.55 -25.36 13.84
CA TYR A 291 23.00 -25.94 12.58
C TYR A 291 22.46 -25.07 11.45
N SER A 292 23.33 -24.33 10.78
CA SER A 292 22.98 -23.73 9.49
C SER A 292 22.69 -24.88 8.52
N PRO A 293 21.50 -24.94 7.92
CA PRO A 293 21.18 -25.99 6.96
C PRO A 293 22.20 -25.93 5.82
N SER A 294 22.69 -27.09 5.39
CA SER A 294 23.59 -27.14 4.26
C SER A 294 22.86 -26.66 3.00
N PHE A 295 23.60 -26.06 2.06
CA PHE A 295 23.03 -25.59 0.79
C PHE A 295 22.24 -26.69 0.06
N ALA A 296 22.75 -27.93 0.09
CA ALA A 296 22.09 -29.09 -0.51
C ALA A 296 20.74 -29.44 0.14
N GLU A 297 20.65 -29.34 1.48
CA GLU A 297 19.39 -29.54 2.19
C GLU A 297 18.37 -28.45 1.86
N PHE A 298 18.82 -27.20 1.72
CA PHE A 298 17.94 -26.11 1.33
C PHE A 298 17.39 -26.31 -0.08
N VAL A 299 18.24 -26.61 -1.08
CA VAL A 299 17.83 -26.89 -2.46
C VAL A 299 16.81 -28.02 -2.52
N SER A 300 17.07 -29.11 -1.79
CA SER A 300 16.17 -30.26 -1.70
C SER A 300 14.83 -29.91 -1.03
N ARG A 301 14.87 -29.21 0.11
CA ARG A 301 13.67 -28.79 0.85
C ARG A 301 12.81 -27.82 0.04
N MET A 302 13.44 -26.97 -0.76
CA MET A 302 12.78 -25.93 -1.55
C MET A 302 12.32 -26.43 -2.93
N GLY A 303 12.66 -27.65 -3.33
CA GLY A 303 12.31 -28.21 -4.64
C GLY A 303 12.93 -27.41 -5.79
N LEU A 304 14.12 -26.85 -5.61
CA LEU A 304 14.77 -26.02 -6.64
C LEU A 304 15.36 -26.90 -7.74
N ASP A 305 15.16 -26.49 -8.98
CA ASP A 305 15.80 -27.11 -10.14
C ASP A 305 17.29 -26.75 -10.23
N ALA A 306 18.02 -27.42 -11.12
CA ALA A 306 19.45 -27.22 -11.28
C ALA A 306 19.81 -25.77 -11.68
N ALA A 307 18.95 -25.11 -12.47
CA ALA A 307 19.18 -23.72 -12.89
C ALA A 307 19.08 -22.76 -11.70
N SER A 308 18.04 -22.91 -10.87
CA SER A 308 17.83 -22.07 -9.68
C SER A 308 18.88 -22.34 -8.60
N ALA A 309 19.30 -23.60 -8.44
CA ALA A 309 20.41 -23.96 -7.55
C ALA A 309 21.73 -23.32 -7.99
N ASN A 310 22.05 -23.36 -9.30
CA ASN A 310 23.25 -22.71 -9.85
C ASN A 310 23.21 -21.19 -9.70
N PHE A 311 22.03 -20.58 -9.83
CA PHE A 311 21.85 -19.15 -9.57
C PHE A 311 22.11 -18.81 -8.11
N LEU A 312 21.57 -19.56 -7.15
CA LEU A 312 21.82 -19.33 -5.72
C LEU A 312 23.31 -19.53 -5.35
N GLN A 313 24.02 -20.42 -6.03
CA GLN A 313 25.47 -20.60 -5.85
C GLN A 313 26.30 -19.47 -6.47
N SER A 314 25.79 -18.76 -7.47
CA SER A 314 26.50 -17.65 -8.10
C SER A 314 26.34 -16.32 -7.35
N LEU A 315 25.46 -16.28 -6.34
CA LEU A 315 25.31 -15.11 -5.47
C LEU A 315 26.51 -14.96 -4.52
N PRO A 316 26.87 -13.73 -4.14
CA PRO A 316 27.83 -13.48 -3.07
C PRO A 316 27.46 -14.22 -1.77
N GLU A 317 28.46 -14.65 -1.01
CA GLU A 317 28.29 -15.45 0.22
C GLU A 317 27.40 -14.77 1.26
N GLU A 318 27.46 -13.44 1.36
CA GLU A 318 26.60 -12.68 2.27
C GLU A 318 25.12 -12.74 1.87
N VAL A 319 24.84 -12.77 0.57
CA VAL A 319 23.45 -12.82 0.06
C VAL A 319 22.89 -14.25 0.19
N SER A 320 23.69 -15.25 -0.18
CA SER A 320 23.26 -16.65 -0.09
C SER A 320 23.02 -17.07 1.37
N SER A 321 23.85 -16.64 2.31
CA SER A 321 23.66 -16.92 3.74
C SER A 321 22.38 -16.28 4.30
N VAL A 322 22.02 -15.06 3.89
CA VAL A 322 20.74 -14.45 4.29
C VAL A 322 19.56 -15.22 3.70
N VAL A 323 19.63 -15.63 2.43
CA VAL A 323 18.56 -16.44 1.81
C VAL A 323 18.39 -17.78 2.52
N LEU A 324 19.49 -18.50 2.81
CA LEU A 324 19.45 -19.79 3.48
C LEU A 324 18.85 -19.71 4.90
N ASN A 325 19.12 -18.63 5.62
CA ASN A 325 18.71 -18.47 7.03
C ASN A 325 17.36 -17.78 7.21
N SER A 326 16.97 -16.88 6.32
CA SER A 326 15.79 -16.02 6.50
C SER A 326 14.62 -16.34 5.56
N PHE A 327 14.83 -17.18 4.54
CA PHE A 327 13.76 -17.52 3.62
C PHE A 327 12.80 -18.55 4.21
N ASN A 328 11.51 -18.20 4.30
CA ASN A 328 10.44 -19.08 4.77
C ASN A 328 9.37 -19.31 3.67
N PRO A 329 9.26 -20.53 3.12
CA PRO A 329 8.27 -20.83 2.07
C PRO A 329 6.82 -20.86 2.55
N SER A 330 6.55 -20.84 3.86
CA SER A 330 5.19 -21.02 4.39
C SER A 330 4.23 -19.86 4.08
N GLY A 331 4.69 -18.78 3.45
CA GLY A 331 3.89 -17.59 3.10
C GLY A 331 3.31 -17.56 1.69
N THR A 332 3.74 -18.45 0.78
CA THR A 332 3.23 -18.45 -0.61
C THR A 332 2.01 -19.36 -0.73
N LYS A 333 0.85 -18.74 -0.99
CA LYS A 333 -0.48 -19.39 -1.04
C LYS A 333 -0.61 -20.51 -2.08
N ASP A 334 0.25 -20.51 -3.09
CA ASP A 334 0.05 -21.32 -4.30
C ASP A 334 1.01 -22.51 -4.38
N GLY A 335 1.89 -22.68 -3.38
CA GLY A 335 2.97 -23.68 -3.41
C GLY A 335 4.04 -23.44 -4.50
N ASN A 336 3.80 -22.49 -5.40
CA ASN A 336 4.72 -22.12 -6.46
C ASN A 336 5.56 -20.92 -6.00
N VAL A 337 6.74 -21.20 -5.45
CA VAL A 337 7.66 -20.18 -4.90
C VAL A 337 8.34 -19.39 -6.03
N TRP A 338 8.36 -19.93 -7.25
CA TRP A 338 8.94 -19.32 -8.43
C TRP A 338 7.92 -19.51 -9.57
N GLY A 339 7.21 -18.44 -9.89
CA GLY A 339 6.16 -18.43 -10.92
C GLY A 339 6.65 -18.92 -12.28
#